data_AF-A0A7C3W7A3-F1
#
_entry.id   AF-A0A7C3W7A3-F1
#
_cell.length_a   1.000
_cell.length_b   1.000
_cell.length_c   1.000
_cell.angle_alpha   90.00
_cell.angle_beta   90.00
_cell.angle_gamma   90.00
#
_symmetry.space_group_name_H-M   'P 1'
#
loop_
_entity.id
_entity.type
_entity.pdbx_description
1 polymer ?
#
loop_
_entity_poly.entity_id
_entity_poly.type
_entity_poly.pdbx_seq_one_letter_code
_entity_poly.pdbx_strand_id
1 'polypeptide(L)'
;MARRVYLIRHGEVISGERCYGQTDVALSERGRQQMLLLRQWLQPAFPGAVYGSDLLRSRESVELLLRGSALEARFLPELREIHLGAYEGKSSQELVGLLSQEMQARGRIWRDFRFPGGEGLSQLRARVIPAYRRLVADARGQDLAIVGHSGPNRIILCQVLGLPLRNLWRLGQDYGSVSIIEYDGRLPQVVLLNWRPGGG
;
A
#
# COMPACT_ATOMS: atom_id res chain seq x y z
N MET A 1 -7.60 15.38 -12.49
CA MET A 1 -6.88 14.74 -11.36
C MET A 1 -7.88 14.51 -10.23
N ALA A 2 -7.69 13.48 -9.41
CA ALA A 2 -8.47 13.24 -8.20
C ALA A 2 -8.41 14.44 -7.26
N ARG A 3 -9.40 14.61 -6.37
CA ARG A 3 -9.32 15.61 -5.29
C ARG A 3 -8.54 15.04 -4.10
N ARG A 4 -8.92 13.85 -3.60
CA ARG A 4 -8.16 13.10 -2.60
C ARG A 4 -7.88 11.67 -3.05
N VAL A 5 -6.70 11.17 -2.67
CA VAL A 5 -6.34 9.77 -2.79
C VAL A 5 -6.13 9.17 -1.42
N TYR A 6 -6.93 8.16 -1.09
CA TYR A 6 -6.85 7.38 0.13
C TYR A 6 -6.01 6.13 -0.14
N LEU A 7 -4.74 6.15 0.26
CA LEU A 7 -3.87 4.98 0.22
C LEU A 7 -4.10 4.14 1.47
N ILE A 8 -4.68 2.96 1.28
CA ILE A 8 -5.08 2.07 2.37
C ILE A 8 -4.19 0.82 2.30
N ARG A 9 -3.59 0.42 3.43
CA ARG A 9 -2.98 -0.91 3.53
C ARG A 9 -4.09 -1.91 3.86
N HIS A 10 -4.08 -3.07 3.21
CA HIS A 10 -4.96 -4.18 3.57
C HIS A 10 -4.93 -4.51 5.07
N GLY A 11 -5.99 -5.16 5.57
CA GLY A 11 -6.05 -5.62 6.95
C GLY A 11 -4.99 -6.68 7.28
N GLU A 12 -4.79 -6.95 8.56
CA GLU A 12 -3.88 -7.99 9.04
C GLU A 12 -4.21 -9.37 8.42
N VAL A 13 -3.20 -10.21 8.21
CA VAL A 13 -3.31 -11.52 7.55
C VAL A 13 -3.17 -12.68 8.54
N ILE A 14 -3.73 -13.85 8.20
CA ILE A 14 -3.84 -15.03 9.09
C ILE A 14 -2.52 -15.52 9.71
N SER A 15 -1.39 -15.23 9.07
CA SER A 15 -0.11 -15.86 9.32
C SER A 15 0.90 -14.97 10.08
N GLY A 16 0.41 -13.92 10.76
CA GLY A 16 1.19 -13.12 11.71
C GLY A 16 2.35 -12.32 11.11
N GLU A 17 3.41 -12.10 11.90
CA GLU A 17 4.58 -11.23 11.62
C GLU A 17 5.53 -11.73 10.50
N ARG A 18 5.01 -12.51 9.56
CA ARG A 18 5.74 -12.92 8.35
C ARG A 18 5.57 -11.88 7.24
N CYS A 19 6.60 -11.75 6.42
CA CYS A 19 6.63 -10.86 5.27
C CYS A 19 6.10 -11.59 4.04
N TYR A 20 5.00 -11.09 3.51
CA TYR A 20 4.38 -11.59 2.29
C TYR A 20 4.59 -10.58 1.17
N GLY A 21 5.26 -11.02 0.12
CA GLY A 21 5.32 -10.28 -1.12
C GLY A 21 4.08 -10.60 -1.93
N GLN A 22 4.24 -11.42 -2.95
CA GLN A 22 3.13 -11.84 -3.81
C GLN A 22 2.52 -13.18 -3.41
N THR A 23 3.05 -13.88 -2.39
CA THR A 23 2.34 -15.02 -1.79
C THR A 23 0.96 -14.57 -1.35
N ASP A 24 -0.05 -15.31 -1.80
CA ASP A 24 -1.43 -14.93 -1.60
C ASP A 24 -1.97 -15.54 -0.30
N VAL A 25 -2.44 -14.69 0.59
CA VAL A 25 -2.88 -15.05 1.94
C VAL A 25 -4.16 -14.30 2.28
N ALA A 26 -5.02 -14.91 3.08
CA ALA A 26 -6.27 -14.32 3.54
C ALA A 26 -6.06 -13.38 4.74
N LEU A 27 -7.05 -12.52 4.99
CA LEU A 27 -7.15 -11.70 6.19
C LEU A 27 -7.35 -12.56 7.44
N SER A 28 -6.73 -12.14 8.55
CA SER A 28 -7.08 -12.62 9.88
C SER A 28 -8.43 -12.03 10.30
N GLU A 29 -9.04 -12.58 11.36
CA GLU A 29 -10.27 -12.00 11.92
C GLU A 29 -10.07 -10.55 12.38
N ARG A 30 -8.91 -10.28 13.01
CA ARG A 30 -8.50 -8.92 13.37
C ARG A 30 -8.34 -8.02 12.13
N GLY A 31 -7.79 -8.55 11.04
CA GLY A 31 -7.71 -7.85 9.77
C GLY A 31 -9.06 -7.47 9.20
N ARG A 32 -10.04 -8.38 9.27
CA ARG A 32 -11.42 -8.09 8.87
C ARG A 32 -12.03 -6.97 9.72
N GLN A 33 -11.83 -7.01 11.03
CA GLN A 33 -12.30 -5.97 11.96
C GLN A 33 -11.67 -4.60 11.67
N GLN A 34 -10.35 -4.55 11.38
CA GLN A 34 -9.66 -3.32 10.99
C GLN A 34 -10.33 -2.66 9.77
N MET A 35 -10.67 -3.45 8.75
CA MET A 35 -11.30 -2.92 7.53
C MET A 35 -12.74 -2.47 7.77
N LEU A 36 -13.49 -3.15 8.64
CA LEU A 36 -14.85 -2.74 9.02
C LEU A 36 -14.84 -1.42 9.81
N LEU A 37 -13.89 -1.23 10.73
CA LEU A 37 -13.71 0.03 11.44
C LEU A 37 -13.31 1.15 10.47
N LEU A 38 -12.40 0.88 9.53
CA LEU A 38 -12.00 1.85 8.53
C LEU A 38 -13.16 2.24 7.61
N ARG A 39 -14.01 1.28 7.23
CA ARG A 39 -15.25 1.55 6.51
C ARG A 39 -16.13 2.54 7.28
N GLN A 40 -16.37 2.30 8.57
CA GLN A 40 -17.21 3.19 9.39
C GLN A 40 -16.65 4.61 9.43
N TRP A 41 -15.33 4.75 9.56
CA TRP A 41 -14.68 6.05 9.51
C TRP A 41 -14.78 6.75 8.15
N LEU A 42 -14.73 5.99 7.05
CA LEU A 42 -14.86 6.53 5.69
C LEU A 42 -16.30 6.88 5.30
N GLN A 43 -17.33 6.35 5.97
CA GLN A 43 -18.75 6.53 5.59
C GLN A 43 -19.16 7.99 5.32
N PRO A 44 -18.78 8.99 6.15
CA PRO A 44 -19.19 10.38 5.92
C PRO A 44 -18.65 11.00 4.63
N ALA A 45 -17.55 10.46 4.09
CA ALA A 45 -16.86 10.97 2.91
C ALA A 45 -16.26 9.81 2.11
N PHE A 46 -17.09 8.85 1.73
CA PHE A 46 -16.62 7.64 1.06
C PHE A 46 -16.13 7.96 -0.36
N PRO A 47 -14.94 7.49 -0.79
CA PRO A 47 -14.40 7.77 -2.11
C PRO A 47 -15.30 7.27 -3.24
N GLY A 48 -15.43 8.04 -4.32
CA GLY A 48 -16.29 7.73 -5.46
C GLY A 48 -15.74 6.65 -6.40
N ALA A 49 -14.46 6.31 -6.26
CA ALA A 49 -13.82 5.21 -6.98
C ALA A 49 -12.95 4.37 -6.05
N VAL A 50 -12.97 3.06 -6.20
CA VAL A 50 -12.16 2.13 -5.39
C VAL A 50 -11.32 1.24 -6.31
N TYR A 51 -10.03 1.17 -6.00
CA TYR A 51 -9.06 0.35 -6.69
C TYR A 51 -8.35 -0.55 -5.68
N GLY A 52 -7.96 -1.75 -6.10
CA GLY A 52 -7.26 -2.69 -5.25
C GLY A 52 -6.13 -3.41 -5.95
N SER A 53 -5.16 -3.91 -5.19
CA SER A 53 -4.36 -5.04 -5.66
C SER A 53 -5.25 -6.26 -5.84
N ASP A 54 -4.93 -7.09 -6.84
CA ASP A 54 -5.62 -8.34 -7.12
C ASP A 54 -5.23 -9.51 -6.20
N LEU A 55 -4.35 -9.31 -5.21
CA LEU A 55 -4.07 -10.30 -4.16
C LEU A 55 -5.26 -10.41 -3.20
N LEU A 56 -5.54 -11.63 -2.73
CA LEU A 56 -6.69 -11.99 -1.90
C LEU A 56 -6.89 -11.06 -0.70
N ARG A 57 -5.85 -10.83 0.12
CA ARG A 57 -5.93 -9.90 1.27
C ARG A 57 -6.39 -8.49 0.91
N SER A 58 -6.00 -8.01 -0.27
CA SER A 58 -6.44 -6.70 -0.77
C SER A 58 -7.87 -6.76 -1.30
N ARG A 59 -8.25 -7.84 -2.00
CA ARG A 59 -9.62 -8.09 -2.46
C ARG A 59 -10.60 -8.16 -1.29
N GLU A 60 -10.33 -9.01 -0.30
CA GLU A 60 -11.16 -9.13 0.91
C GLU A 60 -11.27 -7.77 1.65
N SER A 61 -10.17 -7.01 1.71
CA SER A 61 -10.19 -5.68 2.32
C SER A 61 -11.09 -4.69 1.57
N VAL A 62 -11.04 -4.72 0.23
CA VAL A 62 -11.92 -3.91 -0.63
C VAL A 62 -13.38 -4.32 -0.48
N GLU A 63 -13.68 -5.62 -0.47
CA GLU A 63 -15.04 -6.15 -0.29
C GLU A 63 -15.64 -5.69 1.05
N LEU A 64 -14.85 -5.72 2.12
CA LEU A 64 -15.27 -5.22 3.43
C LEU A 64 -15.49 -3.71 3.43
N LEU A 65 -14.61 -2.94 2.78
CA LEU A 65 -14.77 -1.50 2.63
C LEU A 65 -16.03 -1.15 1.83
N LEU A 66 -16.32 -1.92 0.78
CA LEU A 66 -17.45 -1.67 -0.10
C LEU A 66 -18.78 -2.15 0.48
N ARG A 67 -18.82 -3.20 1.31
CA ARG A 67 -20.02 -3.82 1.92
C ARG A 67 -21.36 -3.20 1.48
N GLY A 68 -22.13 -2.43 2.24
CA GLY A 68 -23.41 -1.86 1.74
C GLY A 68 -23.29 -0.71 0.71
N SER A 69 -22.46 -0.80 -0.31
CA SER A 69 -22.28 0.20 -1.39
C SER A 69 -22.62 -0.40 -2.76
N ALA A 70 -23.11 0.43 -3.68
CA ALA A 70 -23.31 0.05 -5.08
C ALA A 70 -22.03 0.21 -5.93
N LEU A 71 -20.93 0.71 -5.35
CA LEU A 71 -19.67 0.89 -6.05
C LEU A 71 -19.00 -0.45 -6.32
N GLU A 72 -18.44 -0.58 -7.52
CA GLU A 72 -17.57 -1.69 -7.90
C GLU A 72 -16.11 -1.25 -7.83
N ALA A 73 -15.25 -2.14 -7.33
CA ALA A 73 -13.81 -1.91 -7.36
C ALA A 73 -13.17 -2.49 -8.61
N ARG A 74 -12.06 -1.86 -9.05
CA ARG A 74 -11.18 -2.43 -10.07
C ARG A 74 -9.90 -2.95 -9.44
N PHE A 75 -9.51 -4.16 -9.81
CA PHE A 75 -8.31 -4.82 -9.29
C PHE A 75 -7.18 -4.80 -10.31
N LEU A 76 -5.98 -4.41 -9.88
CA LEU A 76 -4.83 -4.18 -10.75
C LEU A 76 -3.60 -4.97 -10.26
N PRO A 77 -3.00 -5.83 -11.12
CA PRO A 77 -1.72 -6.49 -10.83
C PRO A 77 -0.58 -5.49 -10.57
N GLU A 78 -0.62 -4.30 -11.16
CA GLU A 78 0.40 -3.26 -10.96
C GLU A 78 0.47 -2.76 -9.51
N LEU A 79 -0.59 -2.98 -8.72
CA LEU A 79 -0.70 -2.59 -7.32
C LEU A 79 -0.26 -3.69 -6.34
N ARG A 80 0.16 -4.88 -6.82
CA ARG A 80 0.67 -5.97 -5.97
C ARG A 80 1.83 -5.51 -5.08
N GLU A 81 1.99 -6.12 -3.91
CA GLU A 81 3.19 -5.93 -3.08
C GLU A 81 4.46 -6.31 -3.86
N ILE A 82 5.61 -5.85 -3.41
CA ILE A 82 6.89 -6.24 -3.99
C ILE A 82 7.08 -7.75 -3.90
N HIS A 83 7.54 -8.37 -4.99
CA HIS A 83 7.88 -9.79 -4.97
C HIS A 83 9.15 -10.00 -4.12
N LEU A 84 9.00 -10.65 -2.97
CA LEU A 84 10.09 -10.85 -2.01
C LEU A 84 11.01 -12.01 -2.40
N GLY A 85 10.62 -12.83 -3.39
CA GLY A 85 11.44 -13.93 -3.88
C GLY A 85 11.79 -14.91 -2.77
N ALA A 86 13.09 -15.17 -2.59
CA ALA A 86 13.58 -16.06 -1.54
C ALA A 86 13.28 -15.60 -0.09
N TYR A 87 12.77 -14.37 0.09
CA TYR A 87 12.39 -13.85 1.41
C TYR A 87 10.89 -13.94 1.71
N GLU A 88 10.06 -14.45 0.80
CA GLU A 88 8.64 -14.72 1.07
C GLU A 88 8.48 -15.62 2.31
N GLY A 89 7.57 -15.27 3.21
CA GLY A 89 7.24 -16.06 4.39
C GLY A 89 8.25 -15.97 5.54
N LYS A 90 9.36 -15.24 5.43
CA LYS A 90 10.28 -14.97 6.56
C LYS A 90 9.66 -13.99 7.55
N SER A 91 10.10 -14.01 8.81
CA SER A 91 9.69 -13.00 9.80
C SER A 91 10.23 -11.61 9.45
N SER A 92 9.59 -10.58 10.01
CA SER A 92 10.04 -9.20 9.85
C SER A 92 11.46 -8.99 10.40
N GLN A 93 11.83 -9.67 11.49
CA GLN A 93 13.18 -9.61 12.08
C GLN A 93 14.23 -10.22 11.15
N GLU A 94 13.93 -11.39 10.57
CA GLU A 94 14.81 -12.02 9.57
C GLU A 94 14.99 -11.11 8.35
N LEU A 95 13.91 -10.53 7.84
CA LEU A 95 13.99 -9.61 6.70
C LEU A 95 14.85 -8.39 7.02
N VAL A 96 14.68 -7.77 8.19
CA VAL A 96 15.51 -6.63 8.62
C VAL A 96 16.98 -7.02 8.76
N GLY A 97 17.28 -8.18 9.35
CA GLY A 97 18.65 -8.68 9.46
C GLY A 97 19.30 -8.89 8.09
N LEU A 98 18.58 -9.54 7.17
CA LEU A 98 19.04 -9.82 5.82
C LEU A 98 19.24 -8.54 5.00
N LEU A 99 18.31 -7.59 5.09
CA LEU A 99 18.43 -6.27 4.47
C LEU A 99 19.62 -5.49 5.05
N SER A 100 19.83 -5.53 6.36
CA SER A 100 20.94 -4.83 7.02
C SER A 100 22.30 -5.37 6.57
N GLN A 101 22.43 -6.70 6.46
CA GLN A 101 23.64 -7.34 5.94
C GLN A 101 23.89 -6.97 4.47
N GLU A 102 22.86 -7.05 3.62
CA GLU A 102 22.97 -6.67 2.20
C GLU A 102 23.32 -5.18 2.03
N MET A 103 22.75 -4.31 2.86
CA MET A 103 23.09 -2.89 2.87
C MET A 103 24.55 -2.62 3.28
N GLN A 104 25.09 -3.38 4.22
CA GLN A 104 26.49 -3.29 4.63
C GLN A 104 27.41 -3.80 3.52
N ALA A 105 27.08 -4.95 2.92
CA ALA A 105 27.87 -5.57 1.85
C ALA A 105 27.92 -4.73 0.57
N ARG A 106 26.80 -4.08 0.19
CA ARG A 106 26.68 -3.32 -1.07
C ARG A 106 26.82 -1.80 -0.92
N GLY A 107 27.30 -1.31 0.23
CA GLY A 107 27.62 0.12 0.40
C GLY A 107 26.40 1.07 0.43
N ARG A 108 25.30 0.69 1.10
CA ARG A 108 24.08 1.50 1.33
C ARG A 108 23.30 1.92 0.06
N ILE A 109 23.54 1.32 -1.10
CA ILE A 109 22.84 1.68 -2.34
C ILE A 109 21.52 0.90 -2.44
N TRP A 110 20.45 1.47 -1.88
CA TRP A 110 19.08 0.96 -2.04
C TRP A 110 18.57 0.99 -3.49
N ARG A 111 19.18 1.83 -4.34
CA ARG A 111 18.71 2.05 -5.72
C ARG A 111 18.77 0.78 -6.56
N ASP A 112 19.80 -0.03 -6.33
CA ASP A 112 20.11 -1.24 -7.10
C ASP A 112 19.81 -2.52 -6.31
N PHE A 113 19.22 -2.38 -5.11
CA PHE A 113 18.82 -3.54 -4.32
C PHE A 113 17.65 -4.27 -5.00
N ARG A 114 17.82 -5.58 -5.13
CA ARG A 114 16.85 -6.52 -5.67
C ARG A 114 16.76 -7.73 -4.75
N PHE A 115 15.53 -8.11 -4.42
CA PHE A 115 15.30 -9.38 -3.72
C PHE A 115 15.71 -10.55 -4.62
N PRO A 116 16.54 -11.51 -4.17
CA PRO A 116 16.90 -12.70 -4.93
C PRO A 116 15.65 -13.47 -5.35
N GLY A 117 15.53 -13.77 -6.64
CA GLY A 117 14.33 -14.38 -7.21
C GLY A 117 13.08 -13.49 -7.17
N GLY A 118 13.23 -12.18 -6.95
CA GLY A 118 12.11 -11.24 -6.84
C GLY A 118 12.35 -9.89 -7.52
N GLU A 119 11.66 -8.87 -7.01
CA GLU A 119 11.67 -7.51 -7.54
C GLU A 119 12.69 -6.62 -6.82
N GLY A 120 13.25 -5.64 -7.53
CA GLY A 120 13.92 -4.49 -6.94
C GLY A 120 12.96 -3.31 -6.77
N LEU A 121 13.33 -2.35 -5.92
CA LEU A 121 12.50 -1.17 -5.66
C LEU A 121 12.23 -0.34 -6.93
N SER A 122 13.17 -0.35 -7.87
CA SER A 122 13.03 0.34 -9.16
C SER A 122 12.02 -0.37 -10.08
N GLN A 123 11.93 -1.70 -10.04
CA GLN A 123 10.91 -2.48 -10.77
C GLN A 123 9.51 -2.25 -10.18
N LEU A 124 9.40 -2.29 -8.85
CA LEU A 124 8.17 -1.92 -8.13
C LEU A 124 7.72 -0.50 -8.54
N ARG A 125 8.63 0.48 -8.50
CA ARG A 125 8.33 1.87 -8.90
C ARG A 125 7.86 1.96 -10.35
N ALA A 126 8.51 1.23 -11.26
CA ALA A 126 8.21 1.26 -12.69
C ALA A 126 6.79 0.79 -13.01
N ARG A 127 6.22 -0.14 -12.23
CA ARG A 127 4.80 -0.55 -12.40
C ARG A 127 3.81 0.28 -11.59
N VAL A 128 4.15 0.65 -10.35
CA VAL A 128 3.20 1.34 -9.45
C VAL A 128 2.95 2.78 -9.86
N ILE A 129 3.99 3.54 -10.22
CA ILE A 129 3.84 4.99 -10.49
C ILE A 129 3.02 5.29 -11.75
N PRO A 130 3.21 4.60 -12.89
CA PRO A 130 2.35 4.79 -14.06
C PRO A 130 0.89 4.44 -13.76
N ALA A 131 0.64 3.32 -13.08
CA ALA A 131 -0.71 2.93 -12.67
C ALA A 131 -1.35 4.00 -11.76
N TYR A 132 -0.64 4.45 -10.72
CA TYR A 132 -1.11 5.51 -9.83
C TYR A 132 -1.49 6.79 -10.59
N ARG A 133 -0.62 7.26 -11.48
CA ARG A 133 -0.88 8.48 -12.27
C ARG A 133 -2.12 8.35 -13.15
N ARG A 134 -2.31 7.19 -13.79
CA ARG A 134 -3.51 6.87 -14.57
C ARG A 134 -4.76 6.95 -13.71
N LEU A 135 -4.77 6.28 -12.55
CA LEU A 135 -5.91 6.27 -11.63
C LEU A 135 -6.26 7.68 -11.13
N VAL A 136 -5.25 8.49 -10.76
CA VAL A 136 -5.46 9.88 -10.33
C VAL A 136 -6.00 10.74 -11.48
N ALA A 137 -5.56 10.54 -12.72
CA ALA A 137 -6.10 11.26 -13.87
C ALA A 137 -7.57 10.88 -14.13
N ASP A 138 -7.88 9.58 -14.10
CA ASP A 138 -9.18 9.01 -14.43
C ASP A 138 -10.29 9.39 -13.43
N ALA A 139 -9.93 9.72 -12.18
CA ALA A 139 -10.90 10.13 -11.17
C ALA A 139 -11.58 11.48 -11.43
N ARG A 140 -11.10 12.29 -12.40
CA ARG A 140 -11.78 13.51 -12.88
C ARG A 140 -12.33 14.45 -11.78
N GLY A 141 -11.59 14.64 -10.70
CA GLY A 141 -11.95 15.53 -9.58
C GLY A 141 -12.64 14.85 -8.41
N GLN A 142 -12.95 13.55 -8.52
CA GLN A 142 -13.52 12.76 -7.44
C GLN A 142 -12.42 12.22 -6.51
N ASP A 143 -12.81 11.88 -5.29
CA ASP A 143 -11.97 11.17 -4.34
C ASP A 143 -11.87 9.69 -4.74
N LEU A 144 -10.69 9.08 -4.58
CA LEU A 144 -10.49 7.65 -4.85
C LEU A 144 -9.77 6.94 -3.70
N ALA A 145 -10.08 5.66 -3.50
CA ALA A 145 -9.34 4.77 -2.62
C ALA A 145 -8.47 3.80 -3.41
N ILE A 146 -7.24 3.59 -2.96
CA ILE A 146 -6.35 2.53 -3.43
C ILE A 146 -6.05 1.64 -2.24
N VAL A 147 -6.59 0.42 -2.26
CA VAL A 147 -6.28 -0.62 -1.26
C VAL A 147 -5.13 -1.44 -1.80
N GLY A 148 -4.00 -1.37 -1.11
CA GLY A 148 -2.77 -2.00 -1.55
C GLY A 148 -1.97 -2.51 -0.37
N HIS A 149 -0.67 -2.39 -0.51
CA HIS A 149 0.31 -2.99 0.39
C HIS A 149 1.35 -1.95 0.80
N SER A 150 2.19 -2.32 1.77
CA SER A 150 3.15 -1.41 2.37
C SER A 150 4.17 -0.86 1.35
N GLY A 151 4.68 -1.69 0.43
CA GLY A 151 5.66 -1.28 -0.58
C GLY A 151 5.08 -0.29 -1.60
N PRO A 152 4.05 -0.65 -2.38
CA PRO A 152 3.39 0.26 -3.33
C PRO A 152 2.97 1.59 -2.69
N ASN A 153 2.37 1.56 -1.50
CA ASN A 153 1.96 2.79 -0.82
C ASN A 153 3.15 3.70 -0.52
N ARG A 154 4.25 3.13 0.01
CA ARG A 154 5.47 3.92 0.26
C ARG A 154 6.12 4.44 -1.01
N ILE A 155 6.08 3.69 -2.10
CA ILE A 155 6.57 4.16 -3.41
C ILE A 155 5.78 5.39 -3.87
N ILE A 156 4.45 5.35 -3.75
CA ILE A 156 3.59 6.49 -4.09
C ILE A 156 3.90 7.67 -3.17
N LEU A 157 3.96 7.46 -1.86
CA LEU A 157 4.26 8.51 -0.88
C LEU A 157 5.64 9.14 -1.11
N CYS A 158 6.68 8.34 -1.39
CA CYS A 158 7.99 8.87 -1.75
C CYS A 158 7.95 9.71 -3.04
N GLN A 159 7.21 9.25 -4.05
CA GLN A 159 7.04 9.99 -5.31
C GLN A 159 6.31 11.33 -5.09
N VAL A 160 5.31 11.36 -4.23
CA VAL A 160 4.53 12.57 -3.91
C VAL A 160 5.34 13.56 -3.07
N LEU A 161 6.05 13.07 -2.04
CA LEU A 161 6.85 13.90 -1.14
C LEU A 161 8.23 14.29 -1.70
N GLY A 162 8.59 13.85 -2.91
CA GLY A 162 9.93 14.06 -3.47
C GLY A 162 11.04 13.34 -2.70
N LEU A 163 10.72 12.29 -1.95
CA LEU A 163 11.68 11.56 -1.12
C LEU A 163 12.46 10.53 -1.95
N PRO A 164 13.79 10.48 -1.81
CA PRO A 164 14.59 9.38 -2.36
C PRO A 164 14.16 8.03 -1.77
N LEU A 165 14.20 6.96 -2.58
CA LEU A 165 13.77 5.60 -2.18
C LEU A 165 14.48 5.02 -0.96
N ARG A 166 15.68 5.51 -0.62
CA ARG A 166 16.37 5.15 0.64
C ARG A 166 15.57 5.50 1.91
N ASN A 167 14.56 6.36 1.79
CA ASN A 167 13.69 6.78 2.89
C ASN A 167 12.37 5.98 2.95
N LEU A 168 12.18 4.99 2.07
CA LEU A 168 10.93 4.23 1.94
C LEU A 168 10.44 3.68 3.29
N TRP A 169 11.35 3.10 4.07
CA TRP A 169 11.04 2.48 5.37
C TRP A 169 10.84 3.48 6.51
N ARG A 170 11.04 4.79 6.29
CA ARG A 170 10.74 5.85 7.27
C ARG A 170 9.26 6.21 7.30
N LEU A 171 8.48 5.68 6.37
CA LEU A 171 7.05 5.92 6.26
C LEU A 171 6.27 4.74 6.87
N GLY A 172 5.50 5.02 7.93
CA GLY A 172 4.63 4.02 8.57
C GLY A 172 3.57 3.49 7.60
N GLN A 173 3.22 2.21 7.74
CA GLN A 173 2.20 1.52 6.95
C GLN A 173 1.62 0.36 7.78
N ASP A 174 0.89 0.64 8.85
CA ASP A 174 0.23 -0.36 9.67
C ASP A 174 -0.93 -1.02 8.92
N TYR A 175 -1.30 -2.23 9.33
CA TYR A 175 -2.47 -2.91 8.74
C TYR A 175 -3.75 -2.12 8.97
N GLY A 176 -4.58 -2.02 7.94
CA GLY A 176 -5.82 -1.23 7.97
C GLY A 176 -5.60 0.27 8.13
N SER A 177 -4.38 0.77 7.96
CA SER A 177 -4.11 2.20 8.02
C SER A 177 -4.40 2.88 6.68
N VAL A 178 -4.63 4.20 6.76
CA VAL A 178 -4.89 5.09 5.64
C VAL A 178 -3.91 6.26 5.66
N SER A 179 -3.44 6.62 4.47
CA SER A 179 -2.74 7.88 4.21
C SER A 179 -3.52 8.65 3.15
N ILE A 180 -3.65 9.96 3.30
CA ILE A 180 -4.44 10.80 2.40
C ILE A 180 -3.51 11.78 1.68
N ILE A 181 -3.61 11.79 0.36
CA ILE A 181 -2.98 12.79 -0.51
C ILE A 181 -4.07 13.71 -1.06
N GLU A 182 -3.91 15.01 -0.90
CA GLU A 182 -4.83 16.03 -1.44
C GLU A 182 -4.21 16.76 -2.64
N TYR A 183 -5.06 17.01 -3.64
CA TYR A 183 -4.78 17.72 -4.87
C TYR A 183 -5.73 18.92 -4.98
N ASP A 184 -5.21 20.13 -4.75
CA ASP A 184 -5.97 21.38 -4.69
C ASP A 184 -5.61 22.35 -5.85
N GLY A 185 -4.99 21.85 -6.91
CA GLY A 185 -4.44 22.66 -8.00
C GLY A 185 -3.02 23.18 -7.74
N ARG A 186 -2.42 22.85 -6.59
CA ARG A 186 -0.99 23.09 -6.28
C ARG A 186 -0.21 21.78 -6.28
N LEU A 187 0.97 21.79 -5.66
CA LEU A 187 1.73 20.57 -5.38
C LEU A 187 0.91 19.64 -4.46
N PRO A 188 0.89 18.33 -4.73
CA PRO A 188 0.13 17.38 -3.91
C PRO A 188 0.68 17.31 -2.48
N GLN A 189 -0.22 17.22 -1.50
CA GLN A 189 0.13 17.21 -0.08
C GLN A 189 -0.30 15.91 0.58
N VAL A 190 0.57 15.31 1.41
CA VAL A 190 0.18 14.22 2.30
C VAL A 190 -0.40 14.84 3.57
N VAL A 191 -1.72 14.85 3.70
CA VAL A 191 -2.45 15.50 4.81
C VAL A 191 -2.76 14.55 5.97
N LEU A 192 -2.62 13.25 5.75
CA LEU A 192 -2.73 12.21 6.76
C LEU A 192 -1.76 11.08 6.40
N LEU A 193 -1.01 10.57 7.37
CA LEU A 193 -0.06 9.49 7.17
C LEU A 193 -0.29 8.40 8.21
N ASN A 194 -0.46 7.16 7.74
CA ASN A 194 -0.51 5.95 8.57
C ASN A 194 -1.52 6.00 9.73
N TRP A 195 -2.67 6.62 9.53
CA TRP A 195 -3.70 6.69 10.56
C TRP A 195 -4.59 5.45 10.52
N ARG A 196 -5.08 4.97 11.67
CA ARG A 196 -6.03 3.86 11.74
C ARG A 196 -7.12 4.14 12.77
N PRO A 197 -8.39 3.77 12.50
CA PRO A 197 -9.44 3.88 13.50
C PRO A 197 -9.21 2.88 14.64
N GLY A 198 -9.43 3.34 15.88
CA GLY A 198 -9.28 2.51 17.09
C GLY A 198 -7.83 2.24 17.51
N GLY A 199 -6.84 2.80 16.81
CA GLY A 199 -5.45 2.85 17.26
C GLY A 199 -5.09 4.28 17.68
N GLY A 200 -4.46 4.43 18.84
CA GLY A 200 -3.84 5.69 19.26
C GLY A 200 -2.73 6.13 18.32
#